data_AF-A0A349ZZ57-F1
#
_entry.id   AF-A0A349ZZ57-F1
#
_cell.length_a   1.000
_cell.length_b   1.000
_cell.length_c   1.000
_cell.angle_alpha   90.00
_cell.angle_beta   90.00
_cell.angle_gamma   90.00
#
_symmetry.space_group_name_H-M   'P 1'
#
loop_
_entity.id
_entity.type
_entity.pdbx_description
1 polymer ?
#
loop_
_entity_poly.entity_id
_entity_poly.type
_entity_poly.pdbx_seq_one_letter_code
_entity_poly.pdbx_strand_id
1 'polypeptide(L)' 'GVAQNQVPPELLLFTPGISMQDQGDGKGQQYNTPEHAFGQLHTDFMIVGRGIYKSDDPEKAALDYKIAGWNAYASSLQLI' A
#
# COMPACT_ATOMS: atom_id res chain seq x y z
N GLY A 1 -10.35 -5.40 -9.08
CA GLY A 1 -9.59 -6.65 -8.89
C GLY A 1 -9.88 -7.20 -7.50
N VAL A 2 -9.72 -8.51 -7.27
CA VAL A 2 -10.14 -9.21 -6.03
C VAL A 2 -9.62 -8.59 -4.72
N ALA A 3 -8.56 -7.78 -4.76
CA ALA A 3 -7.95 -7.12 -3.59
C ALA A 3 -8.51 -5.71 -3.26
N GLN A 4 -9.57 -5.26 -3.93
CA GLN A 4 -10.19 -3.94 -3.72
C GLN A 4 -11.53 -3.99 -2.99
N ASN A 5 -11.99 -5.19 -2.62
CA ASN A 5 -13.23 -5.38 -1.88
C ASN A 5 -12.91 -5.75 -0.43
N GLN A 6 -13.71 -5.25 0.52
CA GLN A 6 -13.62 -5.69 1.91
C GLN A 6 -13.78 -7.21 2.00
N VAL A 7 -12.91 -7.84 2.79
CA VAL A 7 -12.95 -9.27 3.08
C VAL A 7 -13.49 -9.47 4.50
N PRO A 8 -14.04 -10.67 4.80
CA PRO A 8 -14.39 -11.02 6.17
C PRO A 8 -13.20 -10.83 7.13
N PRO A 9 -13.41 -10.37 8.39
CA PRO A 9 -12.34 -10.06 9.34
C PRO A 9 -11.37 -11.22 9.65
N GLU A 10 -11.80 -12.46 9.44
CA GLU A 10 -10.98 -13.67 9.61
C GLU A 10 -9.99 -13.92 8.47
N LEU A 11 -10.06 -13.15 7.37
CA LEU A 11 -9.14 -13.22 6.24
C LEU A 11 -8.20 -12.02 6.22
N LEU A 12 -6.95 -12.28 5.87
CA LEU A 12 -5.95 -11.23 5.66
C LEU A 12 -6.04 -10.67 4.24
N LEU A 13 -6.15 -9.36 4.12
CA LEU A 13 -6.15 -8.64 2.85
C LEU A 13 -4.73 -8.16 2.50
N PHE A 14 -4.27 -8.59 1.33
CA PHE A 14 -2.99 -8.17 0.75
C PHE A 14 -3.25 -7.31 -0.49
N THR A 15 -2.77 -6.07 -0.50
CA THR A 15 -3.00 -5.13 -1.60
C THR A 15 -1.70 -4.89 -2.39
N PRO A 16 -1.60 -5.38 -3.64
CA PRO A 16 -0.49 -5.05 -4.55
C PRO A 16 -0.72 -3.71 -5.25
N GLY A 17 0.33 -3.24 -5.93
CA GLY A 17 0.27 -1.98 -6.69
C GLY A 17 0.40 -0.75 -5.78
N ILE A 18 1.27 -0.81 -4.77
CA ILE A 18 1.53 0.30 -3.88
C ILE A 18 2.68 1.17 -4.41
N SER A 19 2.49 2.50 -4.35
CA SER A 19 3.50 3.51 -4.68
C SER A 19 3.36 4.73 -3.79
N MET A 20 4.46 5.42 -3.49
CA MET A 20 4.42 6.72 -2.78
C MET A 20 3.86 7.87 -3.64
N GLN A 21 3.88 7.70 -4.96
CA GLN A 21 3.40 8.69 -5.91
C GLN A 21 2.27 8.11 -6.73
N ASP A 22 1.24 8.92 -6.93
CA ASP A 22 0.02 8.59 -7.66
C ASP A 22 0.23 8.70 -9.18
N GLN A 23 1.29 8.08 -9.71
CA GLN A 23 1.59 8.05 -11.15
C GLN A 23 1.58 6.61 -11.66
N GLY A 24 0.49 6.27 -12.34
CA GLY A 24 0.36 5.04 -13.14
C GLY A 24 1.43 4.96 -14.22
N ASP A 25 1.94 3.76 -14.49
CA ASP A 25 2.95 3.52 -15.52
C ASP A 25 2.40 3.49 -16.96
N GLY A 26 1.20 4.06 -17.18
CA GLY A 26 0.51 4.09 -18.47
C GLY A 26 0.05 2.72 -18.98
N LYS A 27 0.20 1.64 -18.19
CA LYS A 27 -0.17 0.26 -18.59
C LYS A 27 -1.32 -0.33 -17.76
N GLY A 28 -2.15 0.54 -17.17
CA GLY A 28 -3.34 0.13 -16.43
C GLY A 28 -3.08 -0.28 -14.98
N GLN A 29 -1.88 -0.07 -14.43
CA GLN A 29 -1.68 -0.12 -12.99
C GLN A 29 -2.17 1.19 -12.36
N GLN A 30 -3.29 1.11 -11.63
CA GLN A 30 -3.63 2.09 -10.62
C GLN A 30 -2.73 1.84 -9.42
N TYR A 31 -1.95 2.84 -9.05
CA TYR A 31 -1.17 2.77 -7.82
C TYR A 31 -2.02 3.29 -6.67
N ASN A 32 -2.07 2.53 -5.59
CA ASN A 32 -2.65 3.02 -4.34
C ASN A 32 -1.52 3.57 -3.48
N THR A 33 -1.71 4.76 -2.91
CA THR A 33 -0.82 5.22 -1.85
C THR A 33 -1.05 4.40 -0.58
N PRO A 34 -0.07 4.35 0.35
CA PRO A 34 -0.29 3.73 1.66
C PRO A 34 -1.56 4.21 2.35
N GLU A 35 -1.85 5.51 2.29
CA GLU A 35 -3.04 6.12 2.88
C GLU A 35 -4.35 5.58 2.27
N HIS A 36 -4.40 5.44 0.95
CA HIS A 36 -5.56 4.85 0.29
C HIS A 36 -5.73 3.36 0.66
N ALA A 37 -4.61 2.61 0.67
CA ALA A 37 -4.64 1.19 0.95
C ALA A 37 -5.15 0.87 2.37
N PHE A 38 -4.66 1.59 3.39
CA PHE A 38 -5.11 1.37 4.77
C PHE A 38 -6.43 2.08 5.09
N GLY A 39 -6.66 3.29 4.58
CA GLY A 39 -7.82 4.10 4.91
C GLY A 39 -9.09 3.75 4.16
N GLN A 40 -9.00 3.38 2.88
CA GLN A 40 -10.17 3.10 2.03
C GLN A 40 -10.33 1.62 1.69
N LEU A 41 -9.22 0.91 1.47
CA LEU A 41 -9.26 -0.52 1.12
C LEU A 41 -9.21 -1.43 2.36
N HIS A 42 -8.92 -0.87 3.54
CA HIS A 42 -8.76 -1.62 4.80
C HIS A 42 -7.80 -2.80 4.66
N THR A 43 -6.69 -2.58 3.95
CA THR A 43 -5.64 -3.60 3.76
C THR A 43 -4.98 -3.96 5.09
N ASP A 44 -4.55 -5.21 5.23
CA ASP A 44 -3.65 -5.62 6.32
C ASP A 44 -2.19 -5.51 5.88
N PHE A 45 -1.91 -5.86 4.63
CA PHE A 45 -0.55 -5.95 4.10
C PHE A 45 -0.41 -5.28 2.73
N MET A 46 0.57 -4.38 2.62
CA MET A 46 0.99 -3.80 1.35
C MET A 46 1.99 -4.71 0.63
N ILE A 47 1.82 -4.87 -0.68
CA ILE A 47 2.82 -5.52 -1.55
C ILE A 47 3.43 -4.46 -2.48
N VAL A 48 4.68 -4.10 -2.19
CA VAL A 48 5.44 -3.09 -2.94
C VAL A 48 6.47 -3.78 -3.84
N GLY A 49 6.42 -3.46 -5.13
CA GLY A 49 7.35 -4.00 -6.13
C GLY A 49 8.42 -2.99 -6.53
N ARG A 50 8.26 -2.45 -7.74
CA ARG A 50 9.25 -1.58 -8.41
C ARG A 50 9.72 -0.39 -7.57
N GLY A 51 8.86 0.14 -6.71
CA GLY A 51 9.20 1.22 -5.79
C GLY A 51 10.33 0.88 -4.81
N ILE A 52 10.60 -0.40 -4.55
CA ILE A 52 11.72 -0.85 -3.71
C ILE A 52 12.83 -1.42 -4.60
N TYR A 53 12.58 -2.49 -5.35
CA TYR A 53 13.66 -3.24 -6.00
C TYR A 53 14.30 -2.54 -7.21
N LYS A 54 13.68 -1.47 -7.76
CA LYS A 54 14.28 -0.62 -8.79
C LYS A 54 14.73 0.74 -8.26
N SER A 55 14.68 0.97 -6.95
CA SER A 55 15.23 2.17 -6.32
C SER A 55 16.75 2.15 -6.40
N ASP A 56 17.37 3.33 -6.51
CA ASP A 56 18.82 3.49 -6.39
C ASP A 56 19.33 3.04 -5.01
N ASP A 57 18.48 3.17 -3.98
CA ASP A 57 18.70 2.66 -2.63
C ASP A 57 17.47 1.83 -2.17
N PRO A 58 17.50 0.50 -2.35
CA PRO A 58 16.40 -0.38 -1.97
C PRO A 58 16.17 -0.47 -0.45
N GLU A 59 17.22 -0.34 0.37
CA GLU A 59 17.09 -0.41 1.83
C GLU A 59 16.37 0.82 2.36
N LYS A 60 16.81 2.01 1.93
CA LYS A 60 16.12 3.26 2.25
C LYS A 60 14.69 3.25 1.73
N ALA A 61 14.46 2.80 0.50
CA ALA A 61 13.11 2.72 -0.06
C ALA A 61 12.20 1.80 0.77
N ALA A 62 12.68 0.62 1.16
CA ALA A 62 11.93 -0.29 2.01
C ALA A 62 11.60 0.34 3.38
N LEU A 63 12.55 1.06 3.98
CA LEU A 63 12.32 1.81 5.23
C LEU A 63 11.26 2.89 5.05
N ASP A 64 11.32 3.65 3.95
CA ASP A 64 10.34 4.70 3.64
C ASP A 64 8.93 4.11 3.50
N TYR A 65 8.76 3.00 2.75
CA TYR A 65 7.46 2.29 2.63
C TYR A 65 6.97 1.73 3.95
N LYS A 66 7.86 1.20 4.79
CA LYS A 66 7.50 0.74 6.14
C LYS A 66 6.95 1.89 6.97
N ILE A 67 7.64 3.04 6.99
CA ILE A 67 7.24 4.21 7.79
C ILE A 67 5.90 4.76 7.30
N ALA A 68 5.74 4.99 5.98
CA ALA A 68 4.49 5.51 5.42
C ALA A 68 3.32 4.54 5.65
N GLY A 69 3.54 3.24 5.41
CA GLY A 69 2.54 2.21 5.67
C GLY A 69 2.08 2.16 7.11
N TRP A 70 3.03 2.18 8.05
CA TRP A 70 2.71 2.16 9.48
C TRP A 70 1.95 3.40 9.93
N ASN A 71 2.36 4.58 9.44
CA ASN A 71 1.66 5.83 9.76
C ASN A 71 0.24 5.85 9.19
N ALA A 72 0.04 5.33 7.97
CA ALA A 72 -1.27 5.20 7.34
C ALA A 72 -2.19 4.24 8.10
N TYR A 73 -1.67 3.08 8.52
CA TYR A 73 -2.37 2.14 9.39
C TYR A 73 -2.75 2.78 10.74
N ALA A 74 -1.79 3.41 11.43
CA ALA A 74 -2.07 4.04 12.72
C ALA A 74 -3.14 5.14 12.60
N SER A 75 -3.12 5.90 11.50
CA SER A 75 -4.13 6.93 11.22
C SER A 75 -5.50 6.34 10.92
N SER A 76 -5.59 5.18 10.24
CA SER A 76 -6.89 4.54 9.94
C SER A 76 -7.57 3.99 11.18
N LEU A 77 -6.81 3.65 12.23
CA LEU A 77 -7.36 3.23 13.53
C LEU A 77 -7.92 4.38 14.37
N GLN A 78 -7.38 5.60 14.21
CA GLN A 78 -7.80 6.78 14.99
C GLN A 78 -9.13 7.39 14.52
N LEU A 79 -9.68 6.90 13.41
CA LEU A 79 -10.95 7.34 12.83
C LEU A 79 -12.17 6.55 13.34
N ILE A 80 -11.99 5.74 14.40
CA ILE A 80 -13.05 4.98 15.09
C ILE A 80 -13.26 5.60 16.48
#